data_AF-A0A238WM24-F1
#
_entry.id   AF-A0A238WM24-F1
#
_cell.length_a   1.000
_cell.length_b   1.000
_cell.length_c   1.000
_cell.angle_alpha   90.00
_cell.angle_beta   90.00
_cell.angle_gamma   90.00
#
_symmetry.space_group_name_H-M   'P 1'
#
loop_
_entity.id
_entity.type
_entity.pdbx_description
1 polymer ?
#
loop_
_entity_poly.entity_id
_entity_poly.type
_entity_poly.pdbx_seq_one_letter_code
_entity_poly.pdbx_strand_id
1 'polypeptide(L)'
;MITVPRHATTYSLFVPDEGAARAGARTLTGRGHALVRVAPDTATGSGWRIDSLDEGPYPDGDEQWWAAAEYRAVAVLAEELGGRFSCSMALPETARRLFPAGEGLCAPSVGDVRRARLDVLSREPARTPPPAIVHGLRRREPSGGPTGEPIVLDGLDDVDWASLTGAYGPAGEVPDILRGLAANDEGWDEAVHEYFSTVVHQDTCYDCTAETIRFLVRLVRAPRLTPAYRLELLIHLAYIATIDPVPATGEAGSHEAAACRAVIDHLPDLLALWPDLPAPARAWLIVLAAVSPGAEPRPEFAEFRRRLDGPSPALDLALALMSGEGDGDAVRDLTLAAASWDEEVSALLEEPFTPRTRGLKALFHLALAELAPAD
;
A
#
# COMPACT_ATOMS: atom_id res chain seq x y z
N MET A 1 -1.85 6.76 -29.14
CA MET A 1 -0.66 6.50 -29.99
C MET A 1 -0.17 5.14 -29.56
N ILE A 2 -0.15 4.15 -30.44
CA ILE A 2 0.23 2.77 -30.06
C ILE A 2 1.69 2.77 -29.59
N THR A 3 1.97 2.22 -28.41
CA THR A 3 3.31 2.23 -27.82
C THR A 3 3.86 0.81 -27.64
N VAL A 4 5.17 0.69 -27.73
CA VAL A 4 5.89 -0.53 -27.35
C VAL A 4 6.38 -0.32 -25.92
N PRO A 5 6.10 -1.25 -24.99
CA PRO A 5 6.55 -1.11 -23.62
C PRO A 5 8.07 -1.18 -23.52
N ARG A 6 8.63 -0.48 -22.54
CA ARG A 6 10.06 -0.50 -22.22
C ARG A 6 10.51 -1.87 -21.74
N HIS A 7 9.67 -2.56 -20.97
CA HIS A 7 9.92 -3.93 -20.51
C HIS A 7 8.87 -4.90 -21.04
N ALA A 8 9.28 -6.14 -21.23
CA ALA A 8 8.38 -7.25 -21.48
C ALA A 8 8.11 -8.00 -20.17
N THR A 9 6.88 -8.47 -20.00
CA THR A 9 6.47 -9.23 -18.83
C THR A 9 6.33 -10.69 -19.19
N THR A 10 7.07 -11.56 -18.50
CA THR A 10 6.90 -13.01 -18.58
C THR A 10 6.01 -13.45 -17.44
N TYR A 11 4.87 -14.06 -17.76
CA TYR A 11 3.97 -14.69 -16.80
C TYR A 11 4.18 -16.20 -16.79
N SER A 12 4.25 -16.79 -15.60
CA SER A 12 4.37 -18.22 -15.38
C SER A 12 3.22 -18.68 -14.48
N LEU A 13 2.26 -19.40 -15.06
CA LEU A 13 1.09 -19.96 -14.35
C LEU A 13 1.36 -21.43 -14.06
N PHE A 14 0.96 -21.90 -12.87
CA PHE A 14 1.10 -23.28 -12.41
C PHE A 14 -0.30 -23.82 -12.10
N VAL A 15 -0.71 -24.88 -12.82
CA VAL A 15 -2.09 -25.38 -12.88
C VAL A 15 -2.11 -26.90 -12.68
N PRO A 16 -3.24 -27.50 -12.24
CA PRO A 16 -3.26 -28.89 -11.77
C PRO A 16 -3.09 -29.94 -12.87
N ASP A 17 -3.49 -29.67 -14.12
CA ASP A 17 -3.47 -30.65 -15.20
C ASP A 17 -3.22 -30.06 -16.60
N GLU A 18 -2.96 -30.94 -17.57
CA GLU A 18 -2.65 -30.58 -18.95
C GLU A 18 -3.81 -29.88 -19.66
N GLY A 19 -5.04 -30.28 -19.36
CA GLY A 19 -6.25 -29.71 -19.95
C GLY A 19 -6.38 -28.24 -19.56
N ALA A 20 -6.22 -27.94 -18.27
CA ALA A 20 -6.16 -26.58 -17.74
C ALA A 20 -5.00 -25.78 -18.37
N ALA A 21 -3.80 -26.38 -18.48
CA ALA A 21 -2.65 -25.72 -19.08
C ALA A 21 -2.91 -25.32 -20.55
N ARG A 22 -3.43 -26.26 -21.36
CA ARG A 22 -3.75 -25.99 -22.77
C ARG A 22 -4.90 -25.01 -22.92
N ALA A 23 -5.86 -24.98 -22.00
CA ALA A 23 -6.94 -23.99 -21.99
C ALA A 23 -6.41 -22.58 -21.69
N GLY A 24 -5.67 -22.40 -20.60
CA GLY A 24 -5.08 -21.11 -20.24
C GLY A 24 -4.12 -20.58 -21.30
N ALA A 25 -3.31 -21.46 -21.89
CA ALA A 25 -2.40 -21.10 -22.96
C ALA A 25 -3.14 -20.62 -24.23
N ARG A 26 -4.32 -21.18 -24.56
CA ARG A 26 -5.18 -20.64 -25.64
C ARG A 26 -5.73 -19.27 -25.27
N THR A 27 -6.14 -19.05 -24.02
CA THR A 27 -6.60 -17.74 -23.54
C THR A 27 -5.50 -16.68 -23.70
N LEU A 28 -4.29 -16.95 -23.22
CA LEU A 28 -3.14 -16.03 -23.32
C LEU A 28 -2.73 -15.76 -24.79
N THR A 29 -2.82 -16.78 -25.65
CA THR A 29 -2.60 -16.61 -27.09
C THR A 29 -3.67 -15.68 -27.70
N GLY A 30 -4.94 -15.89 -27.34
CA GLY A 30 -6.06 -15.04 -27.77
C GLY A 30 -5.98 -13.60 -27.26
N ARG A 31 -5.33 -13.39 -26.11
CA ARG A 31 -5.01 -12.06 -25.56
C ARG A 31 -3.84 -11.37 -26.24
N GLY A 32 -3.18 -12.04 -27.19
CA GLY A 32 -2.08 -11.47 -27.97
C GLY A 32 -0.72 -11.52 -27.25
N HIS A 33 -0.47 -12.51 -26.40
CA HIS A 33 0.87 -12.74 -25.86
C HIS A 33 1.79 -13.26 -26.98
N ALA A 34 2.99 -12.68 -27.10
CA ALA A 34 3.90 -12.90 -28.22
C ALA A 34 4.48 -14.32 -28.28
N LEU A 35 4.65 -14.94 -27.12
CA LEU A 35 5.04 -16.34 -26.96
C LEU A 35 4.17 -16.97 -25.90
N VAL A 36 3.69 -18.19 -26.14
CA VAL A 36 2.99 -19.00 -25.15
C VAL A 36 3.46 -20.44 -25.24
N ARG A 37 3.86 -21.03 -24.10
CA ARG A 37 4.33 -22.41 -24.00
C ARG A 37 3.68 -23.14 -22.83
N VAL A 38 3.54 -24.45 -22.98
CA VAL A 38 3.12 -25.35 -21.91
C VAL A 38 4.19 -26.41 -21.65
N ALA A 39 4.36 -26.80 -20.39
CA ALA A 39 5.25 -27.89 -20.00
C ALA A 39 4.76 -28.53 -18.69
N PRO A 40 5.10 -29.80 -18.42
CA PRO A 40 4.94 -30.38 -17.08
C PRO A 40 5.70 -29.55 -16.02
N ASP A 41 5.12 -29.40 -14.83
CA ASP A 41 5.82 -28.75 -13.71
C ASP A 41 6.83 -29.72 -13.08
N THR A 42 8.11 -29.52 -13.40
CA THR A 42 9.19 -30.35 -12.87
C THR A 42 9.62 -29.99 -11.46
N ALA A 43 9.20 -28.83 -10.93
CA ALA A 43 9.61 -28.37 -9.60
C ALA A 43 8.82 -29.06 -8.48
N THR A 44 7.52 -29.27 -8.68
CA THR A 44 6.62 -29.95 -7.73
C THR A 44 6.48 -31.44 -8.02
N GLY A 45 6.78 -31.88 -9.26
CA GLY A 45 6.57 -33.25 -9.72
C GLY A 45 5.10 -33.60 -9.96
N SER A 46 4.19 -32.64 -9.84
CA SER A 46 2.76 -32.77 -10.14
C SER A 46 2.21 -31.45 -10.71
N GLY A 47 1.44 -31.55 -11.78
CA GLY A 47 0.82 -30.39 -12.44
C GLY A 47 1.54 -29.94 -13.72
N TRP A 48 1.09 -28.82 -14.24
CA TRP A 48 1.53 -28.23 -15.50
C TRP A 48 1.80 -26.75 -15.34
N ARG A 49 2.63 -26.22 -16.23
CA ARG A 49 3.03 -24.81 -16.26
C ARG A 49 2.70 -24.20 -17.61
N ILE A 50 2.22 -22.96 -17.59
CA ILE A 50 2.02 -22.12 -18.77
C ILE A 50 2.97 -20.93 -18.66
N ASP A 51 3.81 -20.72 -19.67
CA ASP A 51 4.58 -19.48 -19.80
C ASP A 51 4.01 -18.63 -20.90
N SER A 52 3.90 -17.33 -20.66
CA SER A 52 3.54 -16.38 -21.70
C SER A 52 4.38 -15.11 -21.62
N LEU A 53 4.60 -14.49 -22.77
CA LEU A 53 5.39 -13.27 -22.90
C LEU A 53 4.50 -12.14 -23.43
N ASP A 54 4.27 -11.11 -22.60
CA ASP A 54 3.65 -9.85 -23.03
C ASP A 54 4.74 -8.85 -23.45
N GLU A 55 4.69 -8.43 -24.72
CA GLU A 55 5.55 -7.38 -25.29
C GLU A 55 4.71 -6.19 -25.81
N GLY A 56 3.45 -6.12 -25.40
CA GLY A 56 2.48 -5.19 -25.96
C GLY A 56 2.16 -5.49 -27.44
N PRO A 57 1.88 -4.47 -28.27
CA PRO A 57 1.90 -3.06 -27.91
C PRO A 57 0.69 -2.65 -27.07
N TYR A 58 0.81 -1.51 -26.39
CA TYR A 58 -0.25 -0.93 -25.58
C TYR A 58 -1.04 0.16 -26.33
N PRO A 59 -2.32 0.39 -25.98
CA PRO A 59 -3.17 1.38 -26.64
C PRO A 59 -2.60 2.82 -26.65
N ASP A 60 -1.94 3.21 -25.56
CA ASP A 60 -1.28 4.50 -25.39
C ASP A 60 0.02 4.38 -24.57
N GLY A 61 0.60 5.50 -24.14
CA GLY A 61 1.90 5.55 -23.47
C GLY A 61 1.88 5.23 -21.98
N ASP A 62 0.72 4.93 -21.38
CA ASP A 62 0.63 4.57 -19.96
C ASP A 62 0.99 3.09 -19.74
N GLU A 63 2.28 2.77 -19.90
CA GLU A 63 2.80 1.41 -19.78
C GLU A 63 2.42 0.76 -18.44
N GLN A 64 2.50 1.53 -17.37
CA GLN A 64 2.21 1.08 -16.02
C GLN A 64 0.74 0.66 -15.87
N TRP A 65 -0.20 1.47 -16.36
CA TRP A 65 -1.63 1.14 -16.33
C TRP A 65 -1.96 -0.14 -17.12
N TRP A 66 -1.45 -0.25 -18.35
CA TRP A 66 -1.75 -1.40 -19.21
C TRP A 66 -1.08 -2.69 -18.73
N ALA A 67 0.14 -2.60 -18.18
CA ALA A 67 0.80 -3.74 -17.55
C ALA A 67 0.04 -4.20 -16.30
N ALA A 68 -0.45 -3.28 -15.47
CA ALA A 68 -1.28 -3.61 -14.31
C ALA A 68 -2.61 -4.24 -14.73
N ALA A 69 -3.28 -3.72 -15.76
CA ALA A 69 -4.50 -4.31 -16.30
C ALA A 69 -4.29 -5.74 -16.81
N GLU A 70 -3.17 -6.00 -17.49
CA GLU A 70 -2.84 -7.36 -17.92
C GLU A 70 -2.51 -8.28 -16.74
N TYR A 71 -1.75 -7.78 -15.76
CA TYR A 71 -1.44 -8.53 -14.56
C TYR A 71 -2.70 -9.05 -13.87
N ARG A 72 -3.72 -8.19 -13.68
CA ARG A 72 -5.01 -8.57 -13.09
C ARG A 72 -5.73 -9.62 -13.93
N ALA A 73 -5.78 -9.44 -15.25
CA ALA A 73 -6.41 -10.41 -16.14
C ALA A 73 -5.74 -11.80 -16.09
N VAL A 74 -4.40 -11.84 -15.98
CA VAL A 74 -3.65 -13.09 -15.84
C VAL A 74 -3.84 -13.70 -14.45
N ALA A 75 -3.95 -12.88 -13.40
CA ALA A 75 -4.24 -13.34 -12.04
C ALA A 75 -5.60 -14.04 -11.97
N VAL A 76 -6.65 -13.41 -12.50
CA VAL A 76 -8.00 -13.99 -12.60
C VAL A 76 -7.97 -15.30 -13.38
N LEU A 77 -7.27 -15.33 -14.52
CA LEU A 77 -7.12 -16.56 -15.30
C LEU A 77 -6.43 -17.68 -14.49
N ALA A 78 -5.39 -17.36 -13.72
CA ALA A 78 -4.70 -18.35 -12.89
C ALA A 78 -5.63 -18.92 -11.82
N GLU A 79 -6.45 -18.08 -11.17
CA GLU A 79 -7.44 -18.50 -10.18
C GLU A 79 -8.54 -19.37 -10.80
N GLU A 80 -9.11 -18.96 -11.94
CA GLU A 80 -10.12 -19.74 -12.68
C GLU A 80 -9.63 -21.13 -13.07
N LEU A 81 -8.33 -21.28 -13.33
CA LEU A 81 -7.68 -22.55 -13.64
C LEU A 81 -7.30 -23.36 -12.38
N GLY A 82 -7.64 -22.88 -11.17
CA GLY A 82 -7.30 -23.51 -9.90
C GLY A 82 -5.80 -23.51 -9.63
N GLY A 83 -5.09 -22.53 -10.17
CA GLY A 83 -3.64 -22.42 -10.15
C GLY A 83 -3.13 -21.22 -9.36
N ARG A 84 -1.82 -21.02 -9.47
CA ARG A 84 -1.10 -19.83 -9.00
C ARG A 84 -0.29 -19.26 -10.14
N PHE A 85 0.19 -18.04 -10.01
CA PHE A 85 1.10 -17.48 -11.00
C PHE A 85 2.20 -16.65 -10.37
N SER A 86 3.23 -16.38 -11.16
CA SER A 86 4.24 -15.38 -10.89
C SER A 86 4.56 -14.64 -12.18
N CYS A 87 5.20 -13.48 -12.07
CA CYS A 87 5.69 -12.76 -13.23
C CYS A 87 7.11 -12.22 -13.01
N SER A 88 7.77 -11.91 -14.11
CA SER A 88 9.06 -11.20 -14.11
C SER A 88 9.11 -10.21 -15.27
N MET A 89 9.79 -9.08 -15.05
CA MET A 89 9.98 -8.05 -16.06
C MET A 89 11.45 -8.00 -16.51
N ALA A 90 11.68 -7.88 -17.81
CA ALA A 90 13.00 -7.69 -18.38
C ALA A 90 12.92 -6.91 -19.70
N LEU A 91 14.06 -6.47 -20.22
CA LEU A 91 14.11 -5.97 -21.60
C LEU A 91 13.61 -7.07 -22.57
N PRO A 92 12.87 -6.74 -23.64
CA PRO A 92 12.24 -7.73 -24.52
C PRO A 92 13.20 -8.82 -25.04
N GLU A 93 14.40 -8.43 -25.49
CA GLU A 93 15.42 -9.38 -25.96
C GLU A 93 15.88 -10.35 -24.86
N THR A 94 16.07 -9.83 -23.64
CA THR A 94 16.44 -10.63 -22.46
C THR A 94 15.30 -11.57 -22.07
N ALA A 95 14.06 -11.08 -22.06
CA ALA A 95 12.89 -11.90 -21.76
C ALA A 95 12.74 -13.05 -22.75
N ARG A 96 12.87 -12.79 -24.06
CA ARG A 96 12.87 -13.84 -25.10
C ARG A 96 13.99 -14.85 -24.93
N ARG A 97 15.20 -14.40 -24.58
CA ARG A 97 16.37 -15.29 -24.37
C ARG A 97 16.19 -16.19 -23.15
N LEU A 98 15.62 -15.67 -22.08
CA LEU A 98 15.38 -16.40 -20.84
C LEU A 98 14.03 -17.13 -20.83
N PHE A 99 13.23 -17.00 -21.90
CA PHE A 99 11.88 -17.54 -21.95
C PHE A 99 11.90 -19.07 -21.78
N PRO A 100 11.18 -19.63 -20.79
CA PRO A 100 11.30 -21.04 -20.46
C PRO A 100 10.97 -21.99 -21.62
N ALA A 101 11.62 -23.16 -21.63
CA ALA A 101 11.38 -24.19 -22.63
C ALA A 101 10.01 -24.87 -22.42
N GLY A 102 9.39 -25.32 -23.51
CA GLY A 102 8.08 -25.98 -23.48
C GLY A 102 7.51 -26.17 -24.89
N GLU A 103 6.37 -26.84 -24.97
CA GLU A 103 5.59 -26.99 -26.20
C GLU A 103 4.87 -25.68 -26.52
N GLY A 104 5.13 -25.09 -27.69
CA GLY A 104 4.41 -23.90 -28.13
C GLY A 104 3.05 -24.25 -28.72
N LEU A 105 2.01 -23.49 -28.37
CA LEU A 105 0.80 -23.45 -29.18
C LEU A 105 1.10 -22.61 -30.43
N CYS A 106 0.61 -23.04 -31.60
CA CYS A 106 0.85 -22.45 -32.94
C CYS A 106 1.38 -21.01 -32.93
N ALA A 107 2.48 -20.72 -33.62
CA ALA A 107 3.06 -19.37 -33.66
C ALA A 107 2.22 -18.42 -34.53
N PRO A 108 1.38 -17.53 -33.96
CA PRO A 108 0.68 -16.51 -34.74
C PRO A 108 1.68 -15.57 -35.41
N SER A 109 1.29 -14.92 -36.52
CA SER A 109 2.12 -13.88 -37.10
C SER A 109 2.24 -12.68 -36.14
N VAL A 110 3.35 -11.94 -36.21
CA VAL A 110 3.53 -10.71 -35.40
C VAL A 110 2.37 -9.72 -35.59
N GLY A 111 1.81 -9.66 -36.81
CA GLY A 111 0.65 -8.83 -37.10
C GLY A 111 -0.64 -9.28 -36.42
N ASP A 112 -0.84 -10.59 -36.27
CA ASP A 112 -2.01 -11.15 -35.59
C ASP A 112 -1.92 -11.00 -34.08
N VAL A 113 -0.74 -11.24 -33.49
CA VAL A 113 -0.45 -10.97 -32.07
C VAL A 113 -0.77 -9.52 -31.74
N ARG A 114 -0.23 -8.58 -32.52
CA ARG A 114 -0.45 -7.15 -32.32
C ARG A 114 -1.94 -6.78 -32.41
N ARG A 115 -2.67 -7.34 -33.37
CA ARG A 115 -4.09 -7.06 -33.55
C ARG A 115 -4.91 -7.58 -32.36
N ALA A 116 -4.64 -8.81 -31.93
CA ALA A 116 -5.29 -9.42 -30.78
C ALA A 116 -5.02 -8.64 -29.49
N ARG A 117 -3.76 -8.24 -29.26
CA ARG A 117 -3.35 -7.45 -28.08
C ARG A 117 -4.12 -6.13 -27.98
N LEU A 118 -4.15 -5.37 -29.07
CA LEU A 118 -4.85 -4.08 -29.11
C LEU A 118 -6.37 -4.25 -29.01
N ASP A 119 -6.95 -5.27 -29.63
CA ASP A 119 -8.39 -5.55 -29.53
C ASP A 119 -8.78 -5.86 -28.08
N VAL A 120 -8.02 -6.72 -27.39
CA VAL A 120 -8.27 -7.05 -25.99
C VAL A 120 -8.10 -5.85 -25.07
N LEU A 121 -6.94 -5.16 -25.13
CA LEU A 121 -6.70 -4.02 -24.25
C LEU A 121 -7.60 -2.82 -24.54
N SER A 122 -8.10 -2.65 -25.78
CA SER A 122 -9.05 -1.57 -26.09
C SER A 122 -10.43 -1.73 -25.44
N ARG A 123 -10.73 -2.92 -24.91
CA ARG A 123 -11.97 -3.20 -24.16
C ARG A 123 -11.80 -2.95 -22.66
N GLU A 124 -10.56 -2.91 -22.19
CA GLU A 124 -10.25 -2.52 -20.82
C GLU A 124 -10.37 -1.00 -20.69
N PRO A 125 -10.88 -0.49 -19.54
CA PRO A 125 -10.98 0.95 -19.33
C PRO A 125 -9.58 1.58 -19.29
N ALA A 126 -9.39 2.64 -20.08
CA ALA A 126 -8.19 3.47 -19.97
C ALA A 126 -8.19 4.23 -18.64
N ARG A 127 -6.98 4.54 -18.14
CA ARG A 127 -6.79 5.33 -16.93
C ARG A 127 -7.52 6.66 -17.06
N THR A 128 -8.33 7.01 -16.07
CA THR A 128 -8.89 8.35 -16.00
C THR A 128 -7.80 9.33 -15.54
N PRO A 129 -7.83 10.61 -15.94
CA PRO A 129 -6.84 11.57 -15.45
C PRO A 129 -6.91 11.69 -13.92
N PRO A 130 -5.78 11.57 -13.20
CA PRO A 130 -5.78 11.72 -11.75
C PRO A 130 -6.21 13.14 -11.35
N PRO A 131 -6.85 13.30 -10.17
CA PRO A 131 -7.28 14.61 -9.70
C PRO A 131 -6.08 15.54 -9.50
N ALA A 132 -6.19 16.79 -9.98
CA ALA A 132 -5.17 17.80 -9.78
C ALA A 132 -5.20 18.31 -8.32
N ILE A 133 -4.31 17.79 -7.48
CA ILE A 133 -4.16 18.22 -6.10
C ILE A 133 -3.49 19.60 -6.07
N VAL A 134 -4.22 20.62 -5.61
CA VAL A 134 -3.78 22.02 -5.61
C VAL A 134 -3.59 22.61 -4.22
N HIS A 135 -4.09 21.92 -3.18
CA HIS A 135 -3.87 22.35 -1.81
C HIS A 135 -2.40 22.18 -1.41
N GLY A 136 -1.95 23.00 -0.46
CA GLY A 136 -0.55 23.11 -0.08
C GLY A 136 -0.09 22.12 1.00
N LEU A 137 -0.85 21.06 1.29
CA LEU A 137 -0.61 20.23 2.49
C LEU A 137 0.71 19.45 2.47
N ARG A 138 1.29 19.22 1.28
CA ARG A 138 2.61 18.58 1.12
C ARG A 138 3.80 19.51 1.43
N ARG A 139 3.57 20.81 1.61
CA ARG A 139 4.68 21.75 1.84
C ARG A 139 5.25 21.52 3.24
N ARG A 140 6.57 21.26 3.29
CA ARG A 140 7.32 21.25 4.56
C ARG A 140 7.24 22.63 5.19
N GLU A 141 6.97 22.68 6.49
CA GLU A 141 7.15 23.92 7.24
C GLU A 141 8.64 24.23 7.33
N PRO A 142 9.05 25.50 7.22
CA PRO A 142 10.43 25.89 7.48
C PRO A 142 10.78 25.55 8.94
N SER A 143 11.68 24.58 9.15
CA SER A 143 12.24 24.31 10.48
C SER A 143 13.51 25.12 10.70
N GLY A 144 13.79 25.49 11.95
CA GLY A 144 15.03 26.18 12.35
C GLY A 144 16.28 25.30 12.34
N GLY A 145 16.18 24.08 11.78
CA GLY A 145 17.18 23.02 11.86
C GLY A 145 16.56 21.69 12.30
N PRO A 146 17.31 20.58 12.23
CA PRO A 146 16.87 19.27 12.69
C PRO A 146 16.87 19.14 14.22
N THR A 147 17.40 20.12 14.94
CA THR A 147 17.62 20.03 16.38
C THR A 147 16.58 20.83 17.17
N GLY A 148 15.76 20.12 17.95
CA GLY A 148 15.01 20.68 19.06
C GLY A 148 15.61 20.27 20.42
N GLU A 149 14.90 20.55 21.51
CA GLU A 149 15.33 20.11 22.83
C GLU A 149 15.00 18.62 23.04
N PRO A 150 15.86 17.84 23.73
CA PRO A 150 15.58 16.45 24.08
C PRO A 150 14.31 16.31 24.91
N ILE A 151 13.59 15.20 24.70
CA ILE A 151 12.33 14.87 25.34
C ILE A 151 12.56 13.73 26.33
N VAL A 152 12.02 13.83 27.54
CA VAL A 152 12.11 12.77 28.54
C VAL A 152 10.96 11.79 28.35
N LEU A 153 11.27 10.49 28.29
CA LEU A 153 10.31 9.40 28.16
C LEU A 153 10.15 8.67 29.51
N ASP A 154 9.33 9.22 30.41
CA ASP A 154 9.14 8.66 31.76
C ASP A 154 8.63 7.21 31.73
N GLY A 155 9.22 6.32 32.54
CA GLY A 155 8.83 4.92 32.59
C GLY A 155 9.22 4.09 31.36
N LEU A 156 10.14 4.60 30.52
CA LEU A 156 10.77 3.80 29.45
C LEU A 156 11.54 2.62 30.03
N ASP A 157 12.25 2.82 31.13
CA ASP A 157 13.06 1.79 31.81
C ASP A 157 12.23 0.86 32.72
N ASP A 158 10.93 1.15 32.92
CA ASP A 158 10.04 0.33 33.74
C ASP A 158 9.49 -0.88 32.96
N VAL A 159 9.65 -0.90 31.64
CA VAL A 159 9.19 -1.97 30.76
C VAL A 159 10.29 -3.04 30.66
N ASP A 160 9.91 -4.31 30.85
CA ASP A 160 10.82 -5.44 30.64
C ASP A 160 10.99 -5.74 29.13
N TRP A 161 11.70 -4.87 28.43
CA TRP A 161 11.91 -4.96 26.98
C TRP A 161 12.55 -6.27 26.53
N ALA A 162 13.40 -6.87 27.38
CA ALA A 162 14.04 -8.15 27.08
C ALA A 162 13.06 -9.33 27.10
N SER A 163 11.89 -9.18 27.73
CA SER A 163 10.81 -10.17 27.68
C SER A 163 9.92 -10.05 26.43
N LEU A 164 9.97 -8.91 25.74
CA LEU A 164 9.23 -8.67 24.51
C LEU A 164 10.04 -9.11 23.29
N THR A 165 9.36 -9.42 22.20
CA THR A 165 9.98 -9.81 20.93
C THR A 165 9.96 -8.64 19.94
N GLY A 166 11.02 -8.49 19.14
CA GLY A 166 11.13 -7.69 17.93
C GLY A 166 11.62 -8.54 16.75
N ALA A 167 11.98 -7.91 15.62
CA ALA A 167 12.32 -8.61 14.38
C ALA A 167 13.47 -9.62 14.50
N TYR A 168 14.44 -9.33 15.38
CA TYR A 168 15.65 -10.14 15.55
C TYR A 168 15.72 -10.90 16.89
N GLY A 169 14.59 -11.01 17.62
CA GLY A 169 14.51 -11.71 18.91
C GLY A 169 14.16 -10.76 20.06
N PRO A 170 14.72 -10.93 21.28
CA PRO A 170 14.43 -10.08 22.42
C PRO A 170 14.61 -8.58 22.14
N ALA A 171 13.63 -7.76 22.51
CA ALA A 171 13.56 -6.34 22.15
C ALA A 171 14.40 -5.41 23.06
N GLY A 172 15.53 -5.89 23.58
CA GLY A 172 16.35 -5.15 24.56
C GLY A 172 16.97 -3.84 24.04
N GLU A 173 17.04 -3.66 22.73
CA GLU A 173 17.59 -2.45 22.07
C GLU A 173 16.54 -1.34 21.87
N VAL A 174 15.25 -1.64 22.02
CA VAL A 174 14.15 -0.68 21.79
C VAL A 174 14.25 0.60 22.65
N PRO A 175 14.68 0.56 23.92
CA PRO A 175 14.89 1.79 24.70
C PRO A 175 15.86 2.77 24.05
N ASP A 176 16.94 2.28 23.44
CA ASP A 176 17.96 3.14 22.84
C ASP A 176 17.46 3.76 21.54
N ILE A 177 16.70 2.99 20.74
CA ILE A 177 15.99 3.51 19.56
C ILE A 177 15.03 4.64 19.95
N LEU A 178 14.20 4.43 20.98
CA LEU A 178 13.25 5.44 21.46
C LEU A 178 13.95 6.68 22.05
N ARG A 179 15.12 6.50 22.68
CA ARG A 179 15.97 7.62 23.11
C ARG A 179 16.57 8.38 21.94
N GLY A 180 16.95 7.70 20.86
CA GLY A 180 17.40 8.33 19.62
C GLY A 180 16.34 9.26 19.04
N LEU A 181 15.09 8.80 18.94
CA LEU A 181 13.96 9.66 18.56
C LEU A 181 13.77 10.81 19.56
N ALA A 182 13.83 10.52 20.86
CA ALA A 182 13.64 11.52 21.90
C ALA A 182 14.76 12.56 22.00
N ALA A 183 15.95 12.29 21.44
CA ALA A 183 17.04 13.24 21.35
C ALA A 183 16.66 14.47 20.51
N ASN A 184 15.73 14.30 19.56
CA ASN A 184 15.15 15.39 18.76
C ASN A 184 16.25 16.18 18.03
N ASP A 185 17.21 15.46 17.43
CA ASP A 185 18.40 16.01 16.79
C ASP A 185 18.68 15.36 15.42
N GLU A 186 19.87 15.60 14.87
CA GLU A 186 20.27 15.08 13.55
C GLU A 186 20.33 13.54 13.44
N GLY A 187 20.30 12.81 14.57
CA GLY A 187 20.22 11.35 14.61
C GLY A 187 18.82 10.80 14.37
N TRP A 188 17.81 11.65 14.16
CA TRP A 188 16.42 11.26 13.98
C TRP A 188 16.21 10.23 12.87
N ASP A 189 16.76 10.47 11.67
CA ASP A 189 16.54 9.59 10.50
C ASP A 189 17.14 8.20 10.74
N GLU A 190 18.27 8.11 11.45
CA GLU A 190 18.89 6.85 11.87
C GLU A 190 18.01 6.12 12.89
N ALA A 191 17.49 6.83 13.90
CA ALA A 191 16.59 6.25 14.88
C ALA A 191 15.25 5.78 14.28
N VAL A 192 14.71 6.50 13.29
CA VAL A 192 13.54 6.07 12.51
C VAL A 192 13.88 4.81 11.71
N HIS A 193 15.04 4.77 11.05
CA HIS A 193 15.48 3.60 10.31
C HIS A 193 15.61 2.37 11.20
N GLU A 194 16.24 2.49 12.37
CA GLU A 194 16.33 1.39 13.33
C GLU A 194 14.96 0.97 13.85
N TYR A 195 14.06 1.92 14.11
CA TYR A 195 12.69 1.60 14.50
C TYR A 195 11.98 0.72 13.45
N PHE A 196 12.11 1.06 12.16
CA PHE A 196 11.55 0.28 11.04
C PHE A 196 12.44 -0.89 10.55
N SER A 197 13.51 -1.20 11.28
CA SER A 197 14.29 -2.42 11.09
C SER A 197 14.06 -3.42 12.23
N THR A 198 13.82 -2.92 13.46
CA THR A 198 13.73 -3.75 14.67
C THR A 198 12.30 -3.87 15.20
N VAL A 199 11.57 -2.76 15.31
CA VAL A 199 10.27 -2.69 15.99
C VAL A 199 9.12 -2.99 15.03
N VAL A 200 9.24 -2.57 13.78
CA VAL A 200 8.33 -2.91 12.68
C VAL A 200 9.20 -3.32 11.51
N HIS A 201 9.07 -4.52 10.97
CA HIS A 201 9.95 -4.99 9.90
C HIS A 201 9.12 -5.57 8.75
N GLN A 202 9.20 -4.96 7.56
CA GLN A 202 8.51 -5.40 6.34
C GLN A 202 7.03 -5.69 6.58
N ASP A 203 6.28 -4.67 7.03
CA ASP A 203 4.84 -4.78 7.36
C ASP A 203 4.52 -5.82 8.46
N THR A 204 5.50 -6.23 9.26
CA THR A 204 5.30 -7.13 10.41
C THR A 204 5.52 -6.39 11.72
N CYS A 205 4.57 -6.55 12.63
CA CYS A 205 4.62 -6.05 14.00
C CYS A 205 4.95 -7.19 14.98
N TYR A 206 5.40 -6.81 16.17
CA TYR A 206 5.79 -7.71 17.24
C TYR A 206 5.25 -7.23 18.59
N ASP A 207 5.47 -8.01 19.65
CA ASP A 207 5.08 -7.64 21.02
C ASP A 207 5.55 -6.22 21.40
N CYS A 208 6.79 -5.88 21.05
CA CYS A 208 7.34 -4.57 21.37
C CYS A 208 6.66 -3.42 20.59
N THR A 209 6.08 -3.67 19.42
CA THR A 209 5.49 -2.61 18.58
C THR A 209 4.36 -1.90 19.31
N ALA A 210 3.36 -2.65 19.79
CA ALA A 210 2.23 -2.08 20.51
C ALA A 210 2.69 -1.30 21.76
N GLU A 211 3.72 -1.80 22.43
CA GLU A 211 4.31 -1.18 23.61
C GLU A 211 5.00 0.16 23.31
N THR A 212 5.64 0.30 22.15
CA THR A 212 6.28 1.57 21.75
C THR A 212 5.27 2.68 21.46
N ILE A 213 4.02 2.37 21.09
CA ILE A 213 3.03 3.36 20.67
C ILE A 213 2.79 4.46 21.71
N ARG A 214 2.71 4.09 23.00
CA ARG A 214 2.58 5.08 24.09
C ARG A 214 3.74 6.07 24.17
N PHE A 215 4.95 5.66 23.80
CA PHE A 215 6.13 6.52 23.77
C PHE A 215 6.15 7.41 22.53
N LEU A 216 5.80 6.87 21.36
CA LEU A 216 5.64 7.67 20.13
C LEU A 216 4.57 8.76 20.30
N VAL A 217 3.43 8.44 20.92
CA VAL A 217 2.37 9.41 21.23
C VAL A 217 2.88 10.50 22.17
N ARG A 218 3.69 10.16 23.18
CA ARG A 218 4.31 11.15 24.07
C ARG A 218 5.26 12.08 23.32
N LEU A 219 6.06 11.56 22.38
CA LEU A 219 6.89 12.39 21.51
C LEU A 219 6.03 13.35 20.68
N VAL A 220 4.99 12.85 20.00
CA VAL A 220 4.07 13.69 19.21
C VAL A 220 3.48 14.84 20.04
N ARG A 221 3.08 14.55 21.28
CA ARG A 221 2.51 15.52 22.22
C ARG A 221 3.52 16.48 22.83
N ALA A 222 4.81 16.19 22.76
CA ALA A 222 5.83 17.03 23.36
C ALA A 222 5.84 18.39 22.64
N PRO A 223 5.64 19.52 23.35
CA PRO A 223 5.63 20.85 22.73
C PRO A 223 6.95 21.21 22.04
N ARG A 224 8.05 20.58 22.51
CA ARG A 224 9.42 20.82 22.05
C ARG A 224 9.82 19.97 20.84
N LEU A 225 9.02 18.98 20.45
CA LEU A 225 9.30 18.18 19.26
C LEU A 225 9.26 19.06 18.00
N THR A 226 10.27 18.91 17.15
CA THR A 226 10.35 19.60 15.87
C THR A 226 9.09 19.33 15.03
N PRO A 227 8.47 20.34 14.37
CA PRO A 227 7.27 20.14 13.58
C PRO A 227 7.38 19.06 12.49
N ALA A 228 8.56 18.96 11.84
CA ALA A 228 8.84 17.94 10.83
C ALA A 228 8.78 16.51 11.44
N TYR A 229 9.49 16.28 12.53
CA TYR A 229 9.49 15.01 13.27
C TYR A 229 8.11 14.65 13.82
N ARG A 230 7.35 15.65 14.28
CA ARG A 230 5.96 15.44 14.70
C ARG A 230 5.08 14.96 13.54
N LEU A 231 5.18 15.59 12.38
CA LEU A 231 4.43 15.20 11.19
C LEU A 231 4.79 13.77 10.77
N GLU A 232 6.08 13.46 10.75
CA GLU A 232 6.60 12.14 10.42
C GLU A 232 6.10 11.05 11.39
N LEU A 233 6.10 11.30 12.70
CA LEU A 233 5.51 10.38 13.67
C LEU A 233 4.00 10.17 13.46
N LEU A 234 3.25 11.21 13.07
CA LEU A 234 1.82 11.05 12.74
C LEU A 234 1.63 10.15 11.50
N ILE A 235 2.50 10.27 10.51
CA ILE A 235 2.52 9.39 9.32
C ILE A 235 2.83 7.95 9.74
N HIS A 236 3.87 7.75 10.56
CA HIS A 236 4.27 6.43 11.05
C HIS A 236 3.18 5.76 11.91
N LEU A 237 2.52 6.51 12.79
CA LEU A 237 1.37 6.00 13.55
C LEU A 237 0.22 5.56 12.63
N ALA A 238 -0.04 6.31 11.55
CA ALA A 238 -1.06 5.94 10.57
C ALA A 238 -0.66 4.70 9.76
N TYR A 239 0.61 4.58 9.37
CA TYR A 239 1.16 3.40 8.72
C TYR A 239 0.98 2.16 9.60
N ILE A 240 1.51 2.18 10.83
CA ILE A 240 1.44 1.05 11.76
C ILE A 240 -0.01 0.61 11.98
N ALA A 241 -0.93 1.57 12.13
CA ALA A 241 -2.33 1.28 12.37
C ALA A 241 -3.09 0.72 11.15
N THR A 242 -2.49 0.74 9.95
CA THR A 242 -3.10 0.25 8.70
C THR A 242 -2.42 -0.99 8.11
N ILE A 243 -1.38 -1.52 8.77
CA ILE A 243 -0.75 -2.80 8.44
C ILE A 243 -1.80 -3.93 8.53
N ASP A 244 -2.39 -4.13 9.72
CA ASP A 244 -3.55 -5.00 9.95
C ASP A 244 -4.55 -4.29 10.87
N PRO A 245 -5.45 -3.47 10.32
CA PRO A 245 -6.36 -2.68 11.14
C PRO A 245 -7.34 -3.59 11.89
N VAL A 246 -7.57 -3.30 13.17
CA VAL A 246 -8.46 -4.12 14.01
C VAL A 246 -9.84 -4.21 13.37
N PRO A 247 -10.45 -5.41 13.29
CA PRO A 247 -11.81 -5.55 12.80
C PRO A 247 -12.79 -4.73 13.65
N ALA A 248 -13.89 -4.30 13.02
CA ALA A 248 -14.94 -3.54 13.72
C ALA A 248 -15.54 -4.31 14.91
N THR A 249 -15.47 -5.64 14.89
CA THR A 249 -15.85 -6.55 15.98
C THR A 249 -14.81 -7.65 16.13
N GLY A 250 -14.30 -7.89 17.36
CA GLY A 250 -13.36 -8.98 17.66
C GLY A 250 -12.15 -8.59 18.52
N GLU A 251 -11.42 -9.59 19.00
CA GLU A 251 -10.12 -9.43 19.69
C GLU A 251 -8.98 -9.26 18.66
N ALA A 252 -7.95 -8.50 19.03
CA ALA A 252 -6.74 -8.37 18.23
C ALA A 252 -5.94 -9.68 18.30
N GLY A 253 -6.09 -10.53 17.28
CA GLY A 253 -5.39 -11.83 17.22
C GLY A 253 -3.94 -11.76 16.74
N SER A 254 -3.54 -10.65 16.12
CA SER A 254 -2.21 -10.38 15.56
C SER A 254 -1.49 -9.24 16.30
N HIS A 255 -0.16 -9.18 16.23
CA HIS A 255 0.61 -8.07 16.82
C HIS A 255 0.29 -6.75 16.12
N GLU A 256 0.01 -6.81 14.82
CA GLU A 256 -0.39 -5.69 13.99
C GLU A 256 -1.74 -5.12 14.44
N ALA A 257 -2.73 -5.99 14.70
CA ALA A 257 -3.99 -5.57 15.30
C ALA A 257 -3.80 -5.01 16.71
N ALA A 258 -2.88 -5.55 17.51
CA ALA A 258 -2.56 -5.00 18.83
C ALA A 258 -1.92 -3.60 18.74
N ALA A 259 -1.02 -3.38 17.78
CA ALA A 259 -0.43 -2.07 17.51
C ALA A 259 -1.47 -1.07 17.01
N CYS A 260 -2.36 -1.48 16.09
CA CYS A 260 -3.49 -0.67 15.65
C CYS A 260 -4.41 -0.29 16.84
N ARG A 261 -4.72 -1.25 17.73
CA ARG A 261 -5.50 -0.99 18.94
C ARG A 261 -4.82 0.04 19.84
N ALA A 262 -3.51 -0.10 20.08
CA ALA A 262 -2.75 0.85 20.88
C ALA A 262 -2.78 2.27 20.29
N VAL A 263 -2.74 2.42 18.95
CA VAL A 263 -2.92 3.73 18.31
C VAL A 263 -4.33 4.27 18.55
N ILE A 264 -5.37 3.44 18.38
CA ILE A 264 -6.77 3.81 18.62
C ILE A 264 -6.98 4.29 20.06
N ASP A 265 -6.43 3.58 21.05
CA ASP A 265 -6.57 3.91 22.47
C ASP A 265 -5.97 5.28 22.82
N HIS A 266 -4.97 5.72 22.05
CA HIS A 266 -4.33 7.03 22.18
C HIS A 266 -4.88 8.12 21.24
N LEU A 267 -5.85 7.81 20.36
CA LEU A 267 -6.46 8.81 19.47
C LEU A 267 -7.03 10.02 20.23
N PRO A 268 -7.72 9.89 21.39
CA PRO A 268 -8.20 11.06 22.12
C PRO A 268 -7.09 12.06 22.46
N ASP A 269 -5.91 11.57 22.85
CA ASP A 269 -4.74 12.39 23.19
C ASP A 269 -4.15 13.08 21.95
N LEU A 270 -4.06 12.37 20.83
CA LEU A 270 -3.57 12.91 19.55
C LEU A 270 -4.54 13.98 19.00
N LEU A 271 -5.84 13.69 19.04
CA LEU A 271 -6.87 14.59 18.55
C LEU A 271 -7.03 15.85 19.41
N ALA A 272 -6.62 15.81 20.69
CA ALA A 272 -6.56 16.98 21.54
C ALA A 272 -5.54 18.03 21.06
N LEU A 273 -4.55 17.63 20.24
CA LEU A 273 -3.56 18.55 19.66
C LEU A 273 -4.11 19.37 18.48
N TRP A 274 -5.30 19.05 17.97
CA TRP A 274 -5.90 19.69 16.80
C TRP A 274 -5.81 21.23 16.79
N PRO A 275 -6.13 21.96 17.89
CA PRO A 275 -6.14 23.43 17.87
C PRO A 275 -4.76 24.04 17.58
N ASP A 276 -3.69 23.35 17.98
CA ASP A 276 -2.32 23.90 17.97
C ASP A 276 -1.49 23.40 16.78
N LEU A 277 -1.96 22.35 16.09
CA LEU A 277 -1.22 21.76 14.98
C LEU A 277 -1.37 22.56 13.67
N PRO A 278 -0.32 22.57 12.84
CA PRO A 278 -0.37 23.13 11.50
C PRO A 278 -1.24 22.29 10.56
N ALA A 279 -1.59 22.85 9.40
CA ALA A 279 -2.52 22.23 8.46
C ALA A 279 -2.09 20.81 7.98
N PRO A 280 -0.81 20.54 7.63
CA PRO A 280 -0.39 19.18 7.26
C PRO A 280 -0.61 18.17 8.38
N ALA A 281 -0.27 18.51 9.63
CA ALA A 281 -0.46 17.63 10.78
C ALA A 281 -1.95 17.42 11.11
N ARG A 282 -2.78 18.45 10.96
CA ARG A 282 -4.25 18.30 11.07
C ARG A 282 -4.82 17.34 10.03
N ALA A 283 -4.31 17.35 8.79
CA ALA A 283 -4.73 16.42 7.77
C ALA A 283 -4.42 14.96 8.17
N TRP A 284 -3.24 14.68 8.73
CA TRP A 284 -2.90 13.36 9.25
C TRP A 284 -3.68 12.96 10.50
N LEU A 285 -4.13 13.90 11.34
CA LEU A 285 -5.09 13.60 12.41
C LEU A 285 -6.44 13.13 11.87
N ILE A 286 -6.91 13.64 10.72
CA ILE A 286 -8.14 13.15 10.07
C ILE A 286 -7.94 11.70 9.57
N VAL A 287 -6.79 11.41 8.96
CA VAL A 287 -6.43 10.04 8.52
C VAL A 287 -6.40 9.08 9.71
N LEU A 288 -5.73 9.46 10.80
CA LEU A 288 -5.65 8.67 12.04
C LEU A 288 -7.04 8.44 12.67
N ALA A 289 -7.90 9.45 12.68
CA ALA A 289 -9.25 9.32 13.21
C ALA A 289 -10.07 8.25 12.47
N ALA A 290 -9.89 8.11 11.16
CA ALA A 290 -10.60 7.14 10.34
C ALA A 290 -10.27 5.67 10.68
N VAL A 291 -9.11 5.41 11.28
CA VAL A 291 -8.69 4.07 11.71
C VAL A 291 -9.68 3.48 12.72
N SER A 292 -10.13 4.28 13.69
CA SER A 292 -11.01 3.80 14.76
C SER A 292 -12.37 3.33 14.22
N PRO A 293 -12.77 2.06 14.44
CA PRO A 293 -14.10 1.60 14.08
C PRO A 293 -15.19 2.43 14.76
N GLY A 294 -16.19 2.87 13.98
CA GLY A 294 -17.31 3.66 14.50
C GLY A 294 -16.94 5.08 14.95
N ALA A 295 -15.76 5.59 14.58
CA ALA A 295 -15.40 6.98 14.87
C ALA A 295 -16.36 7.94 14.15
N GLU A 296 -17.01 8.84 14.88
CA GLU A 296 -17.86 9.87 14.27
C GLU A 296 -17.01 11.05 13.75
N PRO A 297 -17.29 11.56 12.54
CA PRO A 297 -16.55 12.69 11.99
C PRO A 297 -16.80 13.94 12.84
N ARG A 298 -15.73 14.57 13.31
CA ARG A 298 -15.83 15.82 14.06
C ARG A 298 -16.16 17.01 13.15
N PRO A 299 -16.97 17.99 13.59
CA PRO A 299 -17.34 19.14 12.76
C PRO A 299 -16.13 19.91 12.21
N GLU A 300 -15.05 20.03 12.99
CA GLU A 300 -13.81 20.69 12.60
C GLU A 300 -13.10 19.99 11.43
N PHE A 301 -13.25 18.67 11.25
CA PHE A 301 -12.65 17.95 10.14
C PHE A 301 -13.35 18.28 8.83
N ALA A 302 -14.68 18.27 8.84
CA ALA A 302 -15.49 18.66 7.69
C ALA A 302 -15.30 20.15 7.35
N GLU A 303 -15.13 21.01 8.36
CA GLU A 303 -14.79 22.42 8.15
C GLU A 303 -13.39 22.59 7.56
N PHE A 304 -12.39 21.88 8.08
CA PHE A 304 -11.03 21.90 7.54
C PHE A 304 -11.03 21.49 6.07
N ARG A 305 -11.65 20.36 5.73
CA ARG A 305 -11.75 19.87 4.35
C ARG A 305 -12.45 20.85 3.41
N ARG A 306 -13.54 21.50 3.85
CA ARG A 306 -14.28 22.50 3.04
C ARG A 306 -13.48 23.77 2.74
N ARG A 307 -12.50 24.12 3.59
CA ARG A 307 -11.65 25.30 3.40
C ARG A 307 -10.46 25.05 2.46
N LEU A 308 -10.16 23.79 2.14
CA LEU A 308 -9.10 23.44 1.19
C LEU A 308 -9.59 23.62 -0.24
N ASP A 309 -8.73 24.21 -1.06
CA ASP A 309 -8.97 24.34 -2.49
C ASP A 309 -8.79 22.98 -3.20
N GLY A 310 -9.72 22.67 -4.10
CA GLY A 310 -9.61 21.52 -5.00
C GLY A 310 -9.96 20.16 -4.38
N PRO A 311 -9.70 19.07 -5.14
CA PRO A 311 -9.97 17.71 -4.71
C PRO A 311 -8.97 17.24 -3.64
N SER A 312 -9.43 16.36 -2.76
CA SER A 312 -8.61 15.69 -1.75
C SER A 312 -9.14 14.27 -1.52
N PRO A 313 -8.88 13.33 -2.45
CA PRO A 313 -9.37 11.95 -2.34
C PRO A 313 -9.06 11.29 -1.00
N ALA A 314 -7.89 11.54 -0.42
CA ALA A 314 -7.51 10.99 0.88
C ALA A 314 -8.42 11.51 2.00
N LEU A 315 -8.62 12.83 2.10
CA LEU A 315 -9.46 13.38 3.17
C LEU A 315 -10.95 13.09 2.95
N ASP A 316 -11.40 13.06 1.70
CA ASP A 316 -12.77 12.68 1.34
C ASP A 316 -13.05 11.22 1.75
N LEU A 317 -12.11 10.30 1.48
CA LEU A 317 -12.21 8.91 1.90
C LEU A 317 -12.12 8.75 3.42
N ALA A 318 -11.25 9.49 4.11
CA ALA A 318 -11.16 9.46 5.57
C ALA A 318 -12.47 9.87 6.24
N LEU A 319 -13.11 10.94 5.74
CA LEU A 319 -14.41 11.40 6.24
C LEU A 319 -15.54 10.39 5.97
N ALA A 320 -15.53 9.74 4.81
CA ALA A 320 -16.49 8.68 4.48
C ALA A 320 -16.32 7.46 5.41
N LEU A 321 -15.08 7.04 5.69
CA LEU A 321 -14.77 5.91 6.57
C LEU A 321 -15.21 6.11 8.03
N MET A 322 -15.36 7.37 8.46
CA MET A 322 -15.90 7.75 9.78
C MET A 322 -17.43 7.84 9.78
N SER A 323 -18.08 8.08 8.64
CA SER A 323 -19.53 8.36 8.58
C SER A 323 -20.46 7.13 8.78
N GLY A 324 -19.92 5.97 9.17
CA GLY A 324 -20.67 4.78 9.59
C GLY A 324 -21.28 3.95 8.44
N GLU A 325 -21.99 2.87 8.80
CA GLU A 325 -22.48 1.82 7.86
C GLU A 325 -23.50 2.31 6.82
N GLY A 326 -24.17 3.45 7.05
CA GLY A 326 -25.10 4.04 6.09
C GLY A 326 -24.44 4.64 4.85
N ASP A 327 -23.11 4.83 4.89
CA ASP A 327 -22.30 5.46 3.84
C ASP A 327 -21.29 4.47 3.22
N GLY A 328 -21.52 3.16 3.40
CA GLY A 328 -20.71 2.11 2.75
C GLY A 328 -20.68 2.25 1.22
N ASP A 329 -21.73 2.83 0.64
CA ASP A 329 -21.76 3.22 -0.77
C ASP A 329 -20.76 4.33 -1.09
N ALA A 330 -20.59 5.37 -0.25
CA ALA A 330 -19.62 6.43 -0.51
C ALA A 330 -18.16 5.95 -0.40
N VAL A 331 -17.84 5.13 0.61
CA VAL A 331 -16.49 4.53 0.72
C VAL A 331 -16.18 3.70 -0.53
N ARG A 332 -17.13 2.87 -0.97
CA ARG A 332 -17.00 2.08 -2.19
C ARG A 332 -16.83 2.98 -3.41
N ASP A 333 -17.68 3.98 -3.59
CA ASP A 333 -17.70 4.84 -4.77
C ASP A 333 -16.42 5.69 -4.85
N LEU A 334 -15.92 6.21 -3.73
CA LEU A 334 -14.64 6.92 -3.66
C LEU A 334 -13.46 6.01 -3.98
N THR A 335 -13.46 4.78 -3.45
CA THR A 335 -12.36 3.83 -3.72
C THR A 335 -12.39 3.34 -5.17
N LEU A 336 -13.58 3.11 -5.75
CA LEU A 336 -13.73 2.78 -7.17
C LEU A 336 -13.33 3.95 -8.08
N ALA A 337 -13.68 5.17 -7.71
CA ALA A 337 -13.24 6.36 -8.43
C ALA A 337 -11.71 6.48 -8.39
N ALA A 338 -11.08 6.27 -7.23
CA ALA A 338 -9.64 6.22 -7.09
C ALA A 338 -9.00 5.11 -7.93
N ALA A 339 -9.55 3.89 -7.89
CA ALA A 339 -9.08 2.76 -8.69
C ALA A 339 -9.13 3.01 -10.21
N SER A 340 -9.91 3.98 -10.69
CA SER A 340 -9.96 4.33 -12.12
C SER A 340 -8.76 5.14 -12.60
N TRP A 341 -7.98 5.74 -11.69
CA TRP A 341 -6.77 6.52 -12.00
C TRP A 341 -5.55 6.12 -11.17
N ASP A 342 -5.67 5.20 -10.23
CA ASP A 342 -4.57 4.70 -9.40
C ASP A 342 -4.57 3.16 -9.40
N GLU A 343 -3.54 2.59 -10.01
CA GLU A 343 -3.40 1.15 -10.17
C GLU A 343 -3.14 0.40 -8.85
N GLU A 344 -2.52 1.04 -7.87
CA GLU A 344 -2.29 0.44 -6.55
C GLU A 344 -3.61 0.35 -5.77
N VAL A 345 -4.46 1.38 -5.85
CA VAL A 345 -5.82 1.31 -5.30
C VAL A 345 -6.62 0.19 -5.98
N SER A 346 -6.47 0.03 -7.30
CA SER A 346 -7.11 -1.09 -8.01
C SER A 346 -6.63 -2.44 -7.51
N ALA A 347 -5.33 -2.62 -7.24
CA ALA A 347 -4.78 -3.87 -6.71
C ALA A 347 -5.30 -4.15 -5.29
N LEU A 348 -5.32 -3.14 -4.42
CA LEU A 348 -5.83 -3.25 -3.05
C LEU A 348 -7.31 -3.69 -2.98
N LEU A 349 -8.11 -3.37 -4.00
CA LEU A 349 -9.52 -3.76 -4.05
C LEU A 349 -9.74 -5.24 -4.34
N GLU A 350 -8.76 -5.92 -4.95
CA GLU A 350 -8.81 -7.34 -5.31
C GLU A 350 -8.35 -8.25 -4.18
N GLU A 351 -7.54 -7.72 -3.25
CA GLU A 351 -7.09 -8.45 -2.08
C GLU A 351 -8.27 -8.95 -1.21
N PRO A 352 -8.15 -10.13 -0.56
CA PRO A 352 -9.23 -10.78 0.20
C PRO A 352 -9.48 -10.11 1.57
N PHE A 353 -9.31 -8.80 1.64
CA PHE A 353 -9.56 -7.98 2.81
C PHE A 353 -11.06 -7.67 2.98
N THR A 354 -11.45 -7.38 4.22
CA THR A 354 -12.77 -6.81 4.50
C THR A 354 -12.93 -5.46 3.79
N PRO A 355 -14.16 -5.02 3.44
CA PRO A 355 -14.37 -3.71 2.80
C PRO A 355 -13.76 -2.54 3.59
N ARG A 356 -13.83 -2.58 4.93
CA ARG A 356 -13.23 -1.55 5.78
C ARG A 356 -11.70 -1.57 5.71
N THR A 357 -11.08 -2.75 5.77
CA THR A 357 -9.63 -2.90 5.64
C THR A 357 -9.14 -2.40 4.27
N ARG A 358 -9.86 -2.70 3.18
CA ARG A 358 -9.54 -2.15 1.84
C ARG A 358 -9.62 -0.63 1.83
N GLY A 359 -10.69 -0.07 2.37
CA GLY A 359 -10.86 1.38 2.47
C GLY A 359 -9.74 2.04 3.27
N LEU A 360 -9.30 1.45 4.39
CA LEU A 360 -8.20 1.99 5.20
C LEU A 360 -6.83 1.89 4.49
N LYS A 361 -6.55 0.78 3.80
CA LYS A 361 -5.32 0.65 3.00
C LYS A 361 -5.30 1.61 1.82
N ALA A 362 -6.42 1.74 1.11
CA ALA A 362 -6.57 2.73 0.05
C ALA A 362 -6.43 4.17 0.58
N LEU A 363 -7.03 4.47 1.74
CA LEU A 363 -6.86 5.76 2.41
C LEU A 363 -5.40 6.06 2.70
N PHE A 364 -4.66 5.11 3.29
CA PHE A 364 -3.27 5.33 3.64
C PHE A 364 -2.39 5.56 2.40
N HIS A 365 -2.58 4.75 1.34
CA HIS A 365 -1.91 4.94 0.05
C HIS A 365 -2.18 6.33 -0.54
N LEU A 366 -3.44 6.72 -0.62
CA LEU A 366 -3.84 8.04 -1.12
C LEU A 366 -3.28 9.17 -0.25
N ALA A 367 -3.28 9.01 1.08
CA ALA A 367 -2.74 9.99 2.02
C ALA A 367 -1.23 10.17 1.85
N LEU A 368 -0.46 9.09 1.60
CA LEU A 368 0.95 9.21 1.28
C LEU A 368 1.18 9.99 -0.03
N ALA A 369 0.45 9.65 -1.09
CA ALA A 369 0.56 10.34 -2.36
C ALA A 369 0.14 11.82 -2.31
N GLU A 370 -0.85 12.15 -1.47
CA GLU A 370 -1.49 13.45 -1.44
C GLU A 370 -0.97 14.39 -0.34
N LEU A 371 -0.62 13.86 0.84
CA LEU A 371 -0.36 14.63 2.05
C LEU A 371 1.09 14.54 2.54
N ALA A 372 1.81 13.46 2.19
CA ALA A 372 3.20 13.33 2.62
C ALA A 372 4.08 14.40 1.96
N PRO A 373 5.05 14.98 2.70
CA PRO A 373 6.03 15.88 2.11
C PRO A 373 6.69 15.25 0.88
N ALA A 374 6.85 16.03 -0.19
CA ALA A 374 7.70 15.60 -1.30
C ALA A 374 9.18 15.66 -0.86
N ASP A 375 9.97 14.67 -1.29
CA ASP A 375 11.42 14.66 -1.09
C ASP A 375 12.16 15.69 -1.96
#